data_AF-A0A5C7XTM2-F1
#
_entry.id   AF-A0A5C7XTM2-F1
#
_cell.length_a   1.000
_cell.length_b   1.000
_cell.length_c   1.000
_cell.angle_alpha   90.00
_cell.angle_beta   90.00
_cell.angle_gamma   90.00
#
_symmetry.space_group_name_H-M   'P 1'
#
loop_
_entity.id
_entity.type
_entity.pdbx_description
1 polymer ?
#
loop_
_entity_poly.entity_id
_entity_poly.type
_entity_poly.pdbx_seq_one_letter_code
_entity_poly.pdbx_strand_id
1 'polypeptide(L)'
;MGIYASAESASVNEDSSLDVPQSPVGEFVDVVPADALAGVDHHTRAHEFRDDDAGYLAWLAANPEGFVVNIARNYSVSTARVHRAACRTISGQNPHNGPWTGAYVKVCAIQSADAEEWAANAVRKPITPCGTCRP
;
A
#
# COMPACT_ATOMS: atom_id res chain seq x y z
N MET A 1 -6.22 11.30 75.39
CA MET A 1 -6.73 10.00 74.90
C MET A 1 -6.72 10.05 73.39
N GLY A 2 -5.81 9.30 72.78
CA GLY A 2 -5.42 9.38 71.37
C GLY A 2 -4.01 8.82 71.27
N ILE A 3 -3.95 7.52 71.06
CA ILE A 3 -2.83 6.60 71.24
C ILE A 3 -1.72 6.75 70.16
N TYR A 4 -0.48 6.54 70.62
CA TYR A 4 0.78 6.15 69.95
C TYR A 4 0.60 5.21 68.74
N ALA A 5 1.52 4.97 67.79
CA ALA A 5 2.99 4.92 67.68
C ALA A 5 3.33 4.93 66.16
N SER A 6 4.36 5.64 65.66
CA SER A 6 5.79 5.29 65.53
C SER A 6 6.17 4.13 64.58
N ALA A 7 7.28 4.38 63.85
CA ALA A 7 8.22 3.52 63.10
C ALA A 7 8.17 3.74 61.56
N GLU A 8 9.18 4.33 60.89
CA GLU A 8 10.56 3.81 60.60
C GLU A 8 10.53 2.46 59.86
N SER A 9 11.31 2.10 58.83
CA SER A 9 12.41 2.67 58.04
C SER A 9 12.75 1.64 56.93
N ALA A 10 13.36 2.09 55.81
CA ALA A 10 14.22 1.31 54.87
C ALA A 10 13.56 0.08 54.16
N SER A 11 14.03 -0.46 53.02
CA SER A 11 15.35 -0.57 52.43
C SER A 11 15.25 -0.89 50.93
N VAL A 12 16.22 -0.39 50.17
CA VAL A 12 16.69 -0.88 48.86
C VAL A 12 17.02 -2.38 48.92
N ASN A 13 16.88 -3.09 47.79
CA ASN A 13 17.64 -4.30 47.45
C ASN A 13 17.76 -4.37 45.90
N GLU A 14 18.96 -4.09 45.39
CA GLU A 14 19.48 -4.64 44.13
C GLU A 14 19.76 -6.14 44.33
N ASP A 15 19.58 -6.98 43.30
CA ASP A 15 20.54 -8.05 42.96
C ASP A 15 20.12 -8.76 41.65
N SER A 16 21.04 -8.77 40.68
CA SER A 16 21.53 -9.91 39.85
C SER A 16 20.53 -10.92 39.25
N SER A 17 20.79 -11.64 38.17
CA SER A 17 21.77 -11.69 37.08
C SER A 17 21.44 -13.00 36.35
N LEU A 18 21.62 -13.04 35.02
CA LEU A 18 21.81 -14.25 34.19
C LEU A 18 20.62 -15.22 34.03
N ASP A 19 20.22 -15.45 32.78
CA ASP A 19 20.51 -16.72 32.09
C ASP A 19 19.91 -16.70 30.68
N VAL A 20 20.77 -16.84 29.68
CA VAL A 20 20.39 -17.20 28.30
C VAL A 20 20.65 -18.68 28.14
N PRO A 21 19.65 -19.48 27.71
CA PRO A 21 19.92 -20.73 27.02
C PRO A 21 19.53 -20.65 25.54
N GLN A 22 20.47 -21.04 24.68
CA GLN A 22 20.27 -21.24 23.24
C GLN A 22 19.71 -22.64 22.92
N SER A 23 18.77 -22.67 21.95
CA SER A 23 18.46 -23.72 20.94
C SER A 23 17.85 -25.07 21.41
N PRO A 24 16.99 -25.74 20.61
CA PRO A 24 17.48 -26.53 19.48
C PRO A 24 16.67 -26.44 18.17
N VAL A 25 17.37 -26.81 17.10
CA VAL A 25 16.91 -27.10 15.75
C VAL A 25 15.84 -28.20 15.71
N GLY A 26 14.80 -27.97 14.90
CA GLY A 26 13.78 -28.95 14.58
C GLY A 26 13.21 -28.64 13.20
N GLU A 27 13.54 -29.50 12.24
CA GLU A 27 12.98 -29.54 10.90
C GLU A 27 11.46 -29.76 10.97
N PHE A 28 10.68 -28.77 10.55
CA PHE A 28 9.27 -28.96 10.26
C PHE A 28 9.03 -28.61 8.79
N VAL A 29 8.88 -29.66 7.99
CA VAL A 29 8.30 -29.56 6.66
C VAL A 29 6.83 -29.22 6.82
N ASP A 30 6.47 -27.95 6.70
CA ASP A 30 5.06 -27.55 6.63
C ASP A 30 4.48 -28.00 5.29
N VAL A 31 3.81 -29.15 5.32
CA VAL A 31 2.83 -29.52 4.29
C VAL A 31 1.68 -28.53 4.43
N VAL A 32 1.69 -27.46 3.63
CA VAL A 32 0.60 -26.48 3.62
C VAL A 32 -0.63 -27.15 3.00
N PRO A 33 -1.75 -27.32 3.74
CA PRO A 33 -2.98 -27.86 3.18
C PRO A 33 -3.58 -26.86 2.18
N ALA A 34 -4.13 -27.38 1.08
CA ALA A 34 -4.63 -26.61 -0.06
C ALA A 34 -5.75 -25.59 0.25
N ASP A 35 -6.26 -25.58 1.48
CA ASP A 35 -7.38 -24.74 1.91
C ASP A 35 -6.96 -23.53 2.78
N ALA A 36 -5.66 -23.31 3.00
CA ALA A 36 -5.12 -22.16 3.75
C ALA A 36 -4.94 -20.88 2.90
N LEU A 37 -5.79 -20.64 1.90
CA LEU A 37 -5.77 -19.42 1.05
C LEU A 37 -6.76 -18.33 1.48
N ALA A 38 -7.48 -18.52 2.59
CA ALA A 38 -8.36 -17.49 3.14
C ALA A 38 -7.66 -16.72 4.29
N GLY A 39 -6.62 -15.96 3.98
CA GLY A 39 -5.91 -15.21 5.02
C GLY A 39 -4.77 -14.28 4.60
N VAL A 40 -4.44 -14.15 3.31
CA VAL A 40 -3.64 -13.01 2.86
C VAL A 40 -4.63 -11.87 2.64
N ASP A 41 -4.50 -10.76 3.35
CA ASP A 41 -5.22 -9.57 2.94
C ASP A 41 -4.83 -9.28 1.48
N HIS A 42 -5.81 -9.41 0.60
CA HIS A 42 -5.76 -8.98 -0.78
C HIS A 42 -6.15 -7.51 -0.85
N HIS A 43 -5.60 -6.67 0.03
CA HIS A 43 -5.70 -5.23 -0.12
C HIS A 43 -5.10 -4.93 -1.48
N THR A 44 -5.97 -4.64 -2.44
CA THR A 44 -5.71 -4.76 -3.87
C THR A 44 -4.39 -4.09 -4.20
N ARG A 45 -3.43 -4.86 -4.76
CA ARG A 45 -2.08 -4.36 -5.07
C ARG A 45 -2.09 -3.11 -5.97
N ALA A 46 -3.22 -2.86 -6.61
CA ALA A 46 -3.57 -1.60 -7.25
C ALA A 46 -4.90 -1.04 -6.71
N HIS A 47 -4.97 0.27 -6.46
CA HIS A 47 -6.14 0.97 -5.91
C HIS A 47 -6.80 1.89 -6.94
N GLU A 48 -8.13 1.85 -7.04
CA GLU A 48 -8.91 2.68 -7.96
C GLU A 48 -9.41 3.97 -7.30
N PHE A 49 -9.08 5.13 -7.87
CA PHE A 49 -9.70 6.41 -7.56
C PHE A 49 -10.72 6.80 -8.64
N ARG A 50 -11.93 7.13 -8.19
CA ARG A 50 -13.08 7.57 -9.00
C ARG A 50 -13.81 8.68 -8.27
N ASP A 51 -14.00 9.82 -8.94
CA ASP A 51 -14.61 11.02 -8.35
C ASP A 51 -13.96 11.43 -7.00
N ASP A 52 -12.69 11.07 -6.80
CA ASP A 52 -11.86 11.34 -5.63
C ASP A 52 -10.49 11.90 -6.05
N ASP A 53 -10.50 13.17 -6.43
CA ASP A 53 -9.28 13.89 -6.78
C ASP A 53 -8.36 14.10 -5.59
N ALA A 54 -8.92 14.28 -4.39
CA ALA A 54 -8.15 14.54 -3.18
C ALA A 54 -7.33 13.29 -2.80
N GLY A 55 -7.96 12.11 -2.78
CA GLY A 55 -7.28 10.84 -2.54
C GLY A 55 -6.24 10.53 -3.61
N TYR A 56 -6.57 10.76 -4.89
CA TYR A 56 -5.61 10.56 -5.98
C TYR A 56 -4.38 11.47 -5.85
N LEU A 57 -4.57 12.76 -5.58
CA LEU A 57 -3.46 13.70 -5.42
C LEU A 57 -2.62 13.40 -4.18
N ALA A 58 -3.25 13.01 -3.07
CA ALA A 58 -2.54 12.56 -1.88
C ALA A 58 -1.69 11.30 -2.17
N TRP A 59 -2.24 10.35 -2.93
CA TRP A 59 -1.51 9.16 -3.33
C TRP A 59 -0.30 9.48 -4.22
N LEU A 60 -0.45 10.40 -5.19
CA LEU A 60 0.67 10.86 -6.03
C LEU A 60 1.79 11.49 -5.19
N ALA A 61 1.44 12.30 -4.20
CA ALA A 61 2.40 12.95 -3.32
C ALA A 61 3.17 11.94 -2.45
N ALA A 62 2.50 10.88 -2.00
CA ALA A 62 3.11 9.83 -1.19
C ALA A 62 3.91 8.81 -2.01
N ASN A 63 3.59 8.63 -3.31
CA ASN A 63 4.12 7.55 -4.14
C ASN A 63 4.70 8.09 -5.48
N PRO A 64 5.73 8.95 -5.47
CA PRO A 64 6.25 9.57 -6.69
C PRO A 64 6.83 8.56 -7.71
N GLU A 65 7.34 7.42 -7.21
CA GLU A 65 7.89 6.33 -8.02
C GLU A 65 6.85 5.33 -8.52
N GLY A 66 5.59 5.45 -8.06
CA GLY A 66 4.51 4.53 -8.37
C GLY A 66 4.04 4.60 -9.82
N PHE A 67 3.06 3.75 -10.14
CA PHE A 67 2.46 3.61 -11.46
C PHE A 67 0.98 3.97 -11.40
N VAL A 68 0.51 4.62 -12.47
CA VAL A 68 -0.90 5.01 -12.61
C VAL A 68 -1.41 4.57 -13.97
N VAL A 69 -2.42 3.72 -13.98
CA VAL A 69 -3.26 3.50 -15.15
C VAL A 69 -4.29 4.63 -15.21
N ASN A 70 -4.23 5.44 -16.25
CA ASN A 70 -5.25 6.40 -16.60
C ASN A 70 -6.16 5.79 -17.67
N ILE A 71 -7.44 5.56 -17.35
CA ILE A 71 -8.39 4.91 -18.26
C ILE A 71 -9.74 5.63 -18.24
N ALA A 72 -10.44 5.69 -19.37
CA ALA A 72 -11.78 6.27 -19.41
C ALA A 72 -12.74 5.51 -18.48
N ARG A 73 -13.75 6.17 -17.93
CA ARG A 73 -14.73 5.57 -16.99
C ARG A 73 -15.42 4.30 -17.49
N ASN A 74 -15.52 4.13 -18.81
CA ASN A 74 -16.08 2.95 -19.46
C ASN A 74 -15.05 1.83 -19.70
N TYR A 75 -13.86 1.92 -19.13
CA TYR A 75 -12.76 0.98 -19.27
C TYR A 75 -12.30 0.78 -20.72
N SER A 76 -12.39 1.82 -21.55
CA SER A 76 -11.93 1.77 -22.94
C SER A 76 -10.41 1.80 -23.04
N VAL A 77 -9.83 0.65 -23.41
CA VAL A 77 -8.38 0.42 -23.52
C VAL A 77 -7.71 1.31 -24.58
N SER A 78 -8.42 1.72 -25.63
CA SER A 78 -7.82 2.52 -26.72
C SER A 78 -7.25 3.86 -26.25
N THR A 79 -7.91 4.46 -25.26
CA THR A 79 -7.52 5.72 -24.64
C THR A 79 -6.71 5.53 -23.35
N ALA A 80 -6.59 4.30 -22.86
CA ALA A 80 -5.91 3.99 -21.61
C ALA A 80 -4.39 4.13 -21.75
N ARG A 81 -3.73 4.64 -20.71
CA ARG A 81 -2.26 4.73 -20.65
C ARG A 81 -1.75 4.38 -19.27
N VAL A 82 -0.61 3.68 -19.20
CA VAL A 82 0.17 3.51 -17.97
C VAL A 82 1.17 4.66 -17.86
N HIS A 83 1.28 5.27 -16.69
CA HIS A 83 2.17 6.38 -16.40
C HIS A 83 3.01 6.08 -15.15
N ARG A 84 4.15 6.75 -15.02
CA ARG A 84 4.75 7.00 -13.70
C ARG A 84 3.91 8.02 -12.95
N ALA A 85 3.81 7.91 -11.63
CA ALA A 85 3.08 8.85 -10.78
C ALA A 85 3.59 10.30 -10.94
N ALA A 86 4.90 10.48 -11.07
CA ALA A 86 5.51 11.77 -11.36
C ALA A 86 5.26 12.34 -12.78
N CYS A 87 4.53 11.63 -13.65
CA CYS A 87 4.31 12.07 -15.03
C CYS A 87 3.46 13.35 -15.09
N ARG A 88 4.06 14.44 -15.60
CA ARG A 88 3.44 15.77 -15.73
C ARG A 88 2.09 15.84 -16.44
N THR A 89 1.69 14.81 -17.19
CA THR A 89 0.39 14.78 -17.88
C THR A 89 -0.75 14.31 -16.97
N ILE A 90 -0.40 13.71 -15.83
CA ILE A 90 -1.34 13.19 -14.83
C ILE A 90 -1.07 13.74 -13.42
N SER A 91 -0.09 14.63 -13.29
CA SER A 91 0.30 15.29 -12.04
C SER A 91 0.40 16.81 -12.24
N GLY A 92 0.41 17.56 -11.15
CA GLY A 92 0.52 19.02 -11.19
C GLY A 92 -0.80 19.70 -11.56
N GLN A 93 -0.76 20.65 -12.49
CA GLN A 93 -1.96 21.36 -12.96
C GLN A 93 -2.66 20.54 -14.03
N ASN A 94 -3.95 20.25 -13.85
CA ASN A 94 -4.73 19.54 -14.87
C ASN A 94 -4.81 20.41 -16.14
N PRO A 95 -4.32 19.94 -17.29
CA PRO A 95 -4.33 20.73 -18.53
C PRO A 95 -5.73 21.08 -19.03
N HIS A 96 -6.76 20.39 -18.53
CA HIS A 96 -8.16 20.63 -18.90
C HIS A 96 -8.94 21.45 -17.86
N ASN A 97 -8.29 21.99 -16.82
CA ASN A 97 -8.93 22.74 -15.71
C ASN A 97 -10.13 22.01 -15.07
N GLY A 98 -10.15 20.67 -15.12
CA GLY A 98 -11.24 19.83 -14.61
C GLY A 98 -10.74 18.80 -13.59
N PRO A 99 -11.64 17.90 -13.14
CA PRO A 99 -11.26 16.86 -12.19
C PRO A 99 -10.33 15.82 -12.81
N TRP A 100 -9.39 15.28 -12.03
CA TRP A 100 -8.49 14.20 -12.44
C TRP A 100 -9.21 12.86 -12.60
N THR A 101 -10.16 12.59 -11.70
CA THR A 101 -10.92 11.34 -11.57
C THR A 101 -12.37 11.48 -12.03
N GLY A 102 -12.68 12.56 -12.75
CA GLY A 102 -13.96 12.75 -13.41
C GLY A 102 -14.06 11.81 -14.61
N ALA A 103 -13.83 12.29 -15.83
CA ALA A 103 -13.98 11.45 -17.04
C ALA A 103 -13.10 10.18 -17.07
N TYR A 104 -12.11 10.10 -16.18
CA TYR A 104 -11.16 9.02 -16.07
C TYR A 104 -11.22 8.35 -14.69
N VAL A 105 -10.85 7.10 -14.69
CA VAL A 105 -10.52 6.30 -13.51
C VAL A 105 -9.00 6.25 -13.41
N LYS A 106 -8.48 6.42 -12.20
CA LYS A 106 -7.04 6.33 -11.91
C LYS A 106 -6.78 5.09 -11.09
N VAL A 107 -6.08 4.12 -11.67
CA VAL A 107 -5.67 2.93 -10.90
C VAL A 107 -4.21 3.02 -10.56
N CYS A 108 -3.92 3.08 -9.27
CA CYS A 108 -2.62 3.41 -8.73
C CYS A 108 -1.98 2.19 -8.08
N ALA A 109 -0.72 1.93 -8.40
CA ALA A 109 0.02 0.78 -7.90
C ALA A 109 1.45 1.16 -7.55
N ILE A 110 2.06 0.45 -6.60
CA ILE A 110 3.47 0.68 -6.25
C ILE A 110 4.38 0.03 -7.28
N GLN A 111 4.06 -1.18 -7.74
CA GLN A 111 4.84 -1.92 -8.73
C GLN A 111 4.12 -1.92 -10.10
N SER A 112 4.89 -1.95 -11.18
CA SER A 112 4.32 -2.02 -12.55
C SER A 112 3.54 -3.31 -12.76
N ALA A 113 4.03 -4.42 -12.20
CA ALA A 113 3.40 -5.73 -12.27
C ALA A 113 1.97 -5.71 -11.72
N ASP A 114 1.70 -4.94 -10.67
CA ASP A 114 0.37 -4.84 -10.07
C ASP A 114 -0.59 -4.03 -10.95
N ALA A 115 -0.10 -3.00 -11.64
CA ALA A 115 -0.86 -2.26 -12.64
C ALA A 115 -1.17 -3.12 -13.89
N GLU A 116 -0.21 -3.95 -14.30
CA GLU A 116 -0.36 -4.91 -15.40
C GLU A 116 -1.34 -6.04 -15.04
N GLU A 117 -1.22 -6.59 -13.83
CA GLU A 117 -2.14 -7.59 -13.28
C GLU A 117 -3.56 -7.04 -13.22
N TRP A 118 -3.73 -5.82 -12.72
CA TRP A 118 -5.02 -5.13 -12.76
C TRP A 118 -5.56 -5.01 -14.19
N ALA A 119 -4.72 -4.64 -15.16
CA ALA A 119 -5.15 -4.51 -16.56
C ALA A 119 -5.55 -5.85 -17.18
N ALA A 120 -4.80 -6.92 -16.89
CA ALA A 120 -5.11 -8.27 -17.33
C ALA A 120 -6.46 -8.76 -16.77
N ASN A 121 -6.75 -8.45 -15.51
CA ASN A 121 -7.98 -8.87 -14.85
C ASN A 121 -9.20 -8.02 -15.25
N ALA A 122 -9.05 -6.68 -15.25
CA ALA A 122 -10.16 -5.75 -15.45
C ALA A 122 -10.53 -5.56 -16.93
N VAL A 123 -9.54 -5.43 -17.82
CA VAL A 123 -9.77 -5.11 -19.23
C VAL A 123 -9.31 -6.19 -20.21
N ARG A 124 -8.67 -7.26 -19.70
CA ARG A 124 -8.21 -8.44 -20.47
C ARG A 124 -7.31 -8.10 -21.65
N LYS A 125 -6.65 -6.94 -21.60
CA LYS A 125 -5.75 -6.43 -22.65
C LYS A 125 -4.61 -5.65 -22.01
N PRO A 126 -3.40 -5.71 -22.58
CA PRO A 126 -2.31 -4.84 -22.15
C PRO A 126 -2.66 -3.37 -22.44
N ILE A 127 -2.29 -2.49 -21.52
CA ILE A 127 -2.46 -1.04 -21.68
C ILE A 127 -1.15 -0.44 -22.16
N THR A 128 -1.21 0.39 -23.18
CA THR A 128 -0.02 1.02 -23.76
C THR A 128 0.65 1.97 -22.74
N PRO A 129 1.98 1.94 -22.60
CA PRO A 129 2.69 2.90 -21.76
C PRO A 129 2.57 4.33 -22.33
N CYS A 130 2.65 5.32 -21.45
CA CYS A 130 2.67 6.73 -21.82
C CYS A 130 3.95 7.06 -22.59
N GLY A 131 3.81 7.65 -23.79
CA GLY A 131 4.96 8.08 -24.60
C GLY A 131 5.77 9.23 -23.99
N THR A 132 5.20 9.99 -23.05
CA THR A 132 5.85 11.13 -22.39
C THR A 132 6.77 10.70 -21.26
N CYS A 133 6.31 9.86 -20.33
CA CYS A 133 7.13 9.42 -19.20
C CYS A 133 7.80 8.07 -19.39
N ARG A 134 7.37 7.26 -20.37
CA ARG A 134 7.94 5.94 -20.72
C ARG A 134 8.22 5.09 -19.46
N PRO A 135 7.15 4.72 -18.72
CA PRO A 135 7.25 4.09 -17.41
C PRO A 135 8.03 2.79 -17.40
#